data_AF-A0A521IFH7-F1
#
_entry.id   AF-A0A521IFH7-F1
#
_cell.length_a   1.000
_cell.length_b   1.000
_cell.length_c   1.000
_cell.angle_alpha   90.00
_cell.angle_beta   90.00
_cell.angle_gamma   90.00
#
_symmetry.space_group_name_H-M   'P 1'
#
loop_
_entity.id
_entity.type
_entity.pdbx_description
1 polymer ?
#
loop_
_entity_poly.entity_id
_entity_poly.type
_entity_poly.pdbx_seq_one_letter_code
_entity_poly.pdbx_strand_id
1 'polypeptide(L)'
;MRRINRVFIIVLDSAGAGFLPDAADYGDLGANTLGHIGEAVGLTVPNMEALGLGNILPIRGVAPIQNPRGAWGKAASKSKGKDTTIGHWEIAGLVKESPLPTWPDGIPRDVVEAFEARIGRKTLANSVASGTEIIAQYGDEHVRTGFPICYTSADSVFQIAAHESVVPLDTLYEWCKIARE
;
A
#
# COMPACT_ATOMS: atom_id res chain seq x y z
N MET A 1 5.66 34.76 15.56
CA MET A 1 6.09 33.34 15.52
C MET A 1 7.58 33.30 15.19
N ARG A 2 8.36 32.42 15.81
CA ARG A 2 9.75 32.20 15.37
C ARG A 2 9.72 31.69 13.93
N ARG A 3 10.57 32.24 13.07
CA ARG A 3 10.70 31.79 11.68
C ARG A 3 11.20 30.34 11.68
N ILE A 4 10.42 29.45 11.08
CA ILE A 4 10.81 28.05 10.87
C ILE A 4 11.64 28.00 9.59
N ASN A 5 12.92 27.69 9.69
CA ASN A 5 13.83 27.64 8.53
C ASN A 5 13.79 26.29 7.81
N ARG A 6 13.40 25.21 8.50
CA ARG A 6 13.32 23.84 7.97
C ARG A 6 12.20 23.09 8.65
N VAL A 7 11.51 22.24 7.90
CA VAL A 7 10.50 21.30 8.40
C VAL A 7 10.95 19.90 7.99
N PHE A 8 10.89 18.96 8.92
CA PHE A 8 11.13 17.54 8.66
C PHE A 8 9.79 16.82 8.81
N ILE A 9 9.33 16.20 7.72
CA ILE A 9 8.12 15.38 7.71
C ILE A 9 8.59 13.92 7.70
N ILE A 10 8.14 13.15 8.68
CA ILE A 10 8.45 11.72 8.82
C ILE A 10 7.14 10.98 8.76
N VAL A 11 6.98 10.12 7.76
CA VAL A 11 5.81 9.25 7.60
C VAL A 11 6.19 7.86 8.08
N LEU A 12 5.54 7.38 9.13
CA LEU A 12 5.58 5.97 9.53
C LEU A 12 4.49 5.25 8.75
N ASP A 13 4.84 4.74 7.58
CA ASP A 13 3.86 4.17 6.66
C ASP A 13 3.06 3.04 7.33
N SER A 14 1.74 3.03 7.11
CA SER A 14 0.74 2.15 7.71
C SER A 14 0.52 2.21 9.24
N ALA A 15 1.21 3.09 9.99
CA ALA A 15 1.11 3.17 11.45
C ALA A 15 -0.17 3.89 11.96
N GLY A 16 -1.34 3.28 11.73
CA GLY A 16 -2.65 3.83 12.08
C GLY A 16 -2.98 3.90 13.58
N ALA A 17 -3.68 4.96 13.98
CA ALA A 17 -4.10 5.27 15.36
C ALA A 17 -5.61 5.06 15.58
N GLY A 18 -6.12 3.91 15.16
CA GLY A 18 -7.55 3.56 15.22
C GLY A 18 -8.31 3.89 13.93
N PHE A 19 -9.49 3.28 13.80
CA PHE A 19 -10.36 3.43 12.63
C PHE A 19 -11.03 4.81 12.54
N LEU A 20 -11.34 5.24 11.32
CA LEU A 20 -12.06 6.49 11.03
C LEU A 20 -13.59 6.28 11.05
N PRO A 21 -14.40 7.36 11.16
CA PRO A 21 -15.87 7.23 11.18
C PRO A 21 -16.48 6.51 9.98
N ASP A 22 -15.81 6.55 8.82
CA ASP A 22 -16.18 5.90 7.56
C ASP A 22 -15.59 4.49 7.38
N ALA A 23 -14.95 3.92 8.41
CA ALA A 23 -14.28 2.61 8.30
C ALA A 23 -15.20 1.45 7.86
N ALA A 24 -16.52 1.56 8.11
CA ALA A 24 -17.50 0.59 7.62
C ALA A 24 -17.51 0.49 6.09
N ASP A 25 -17.32 1.61 5.40
CA ASP A 25 -17.31 1.67 3.92
C ASP A 25 -16.11 0.92 3.33
N TYR A 26 -15.07 0.69 4.15
CA TYR A 26 -13.84 0.00 3.77
C TYR A 26 -13.71 -1.41 4.37
N GLY A 27 -14.70 -1.86 5.14
CA GLY A 27 -14.64 -3.13 5.87
C GLY A 27 -13.66 -3.15 7.05
N ASP A 28 -13.24 -1.99 7.54
CA ASP A 28 -12.17 -1.83 8.53
C ASP A 28 -12.71 -1.47 9.94
N LEU A 29 -13.98 -1.78 10.23
CA LEU A 29 -14.54 -1.54 11.56
C LEU A 29 -13.72 -2.25 12.63
N GLY A 30 -13.27 -1.50 13.63
CA GLY A 30 -12.43 -2.01 14.71
C GLY A 30 -10.93 -2.04 14.38
N ALA A 31 -10.49 -1.63 13.19
CA ALA A 31 -9.08 -1.56 12.87
C ALA A 31 -8.34 -0.59 13.81
N ASN A 32 -7.20 -1.03 14.37
CA ASN A 32 -6.36 -0.22 15.23
C ASN A 32 -4.93 -0.74 15.23
N THR A 33 -4.11 -0.32 14.26
CA THR A 33 -2.75 -0.84 14.07
C THR A 33 -1.89 -0.68 15.33
N LEU A 34 -1.70 0.55 15.82
CA LEU A 34 -0.86 0.80 16.99
C LEU A 34 -1.43 0.17 18.27
N GLY A 35 -2.76 0.20 18.44
CA GLY A 35 -3.43 -0.43 19.58
C GLY A 35 -3.23 -1.94 19.60
N HIS A 36 -3.55 -2.63 18.49
CA HIS A 36 -3.43 -4.09 18.40
C HIS A 36 -1.99 -4.58 18.46
N ILE A 37 -1.02 -3.84 17.91
CA ILE A 37 0.41 -4.14 18.09
C ILE A 37 0.78 -4.03 19.57
N GLY A 38 0.37 -2.94 20.23
CA GLY A 38 0.58 -2.76 21.67
C GLY A 38 -0.04 -3.90 22.49
N GLU A 39 -1.27 -4.30 22.19
CA GLU A 39 -1.94 -5.42 22.87
C GLU A 39 -1.18 -6.74 22.71
N ALA A 40 -0.82 -7.08 21.47
CA ALA A 40 -0.19 -8.35 21.13
C ALA A 40 1.20 -8.51 21.74
N VAL A 41 2.06 -7.48 21.64
CA VAL A 41 3.49 -7.60 22.00
C VAL A 41 3.99 -6.55 22.99
N GLY A 42 3.19 -5.51 23.25
CA GLY A 42 3.66 -4.31 23.95
C GLY A 42 4.60 -3.48 23.06
N LEU A 43 4.63 -2.16 23.27
CA LEU A 43 5.49 -1.27 22.49
C LEU A 43 6.42 -0.49 23.42
N THR A 44 7.72 -0.51 23.14
CA THR A 44 8.72 0.30 23.89
C THR A 44 9.29 1.38 22.97
N VAL A 45 8.69 2.57 23.02
CA VAL A 45 9.05 3.70 22.14
C VAL A 45 9.22 4.99 22.95
N PRO A 46 10.20 5.04 23.88
CA PRO A 46 10.31 6.12 24.87
C PRO A 46 10.42 7.52 24.27
N ASN A 47 11.00 7.64 23.07
CA ASN A 47 11.09 8.92 22.37
C ASN A 47 9.73 9.39 21.82
N MET A 48 8.91 8.47 21.29
CA MET A 48 7.56 8.80 20.81
C MET A 48 6.59 9.01 21.98
N GLU A 49 6.77 8.27 23.08
CA GLU A 49 6.08 8.54 24.35
C GLU A 49 6.35 9.97 24.81
N ALA A 50 7.63 10.37 24.87
CA ALA A 50 8.03 11.72 25.27
C ALA A 50 7.51 12.82 24.33
N LEU A 51 7.16 12.48 23.08
CA LEU A 51 6.51 13.40 22.13
C LEU A 51 4.98 13.44 22.26
N GLY A 52 4.37 12.51 23.00
CA GLY A 52 2.93 12.46 23.27
C GLY A 52 2.16 11.34 22.57
N LEU A 53 2.82 10.28 22.07
CA LEU A 53 2.13 9.17 21.39
C LEU A 53 1.04 8.53 22.26
N GLY A 54 1.34 8.27 23.54
CA GLY A 54 0.37 7.69 24.50
C GLY A 54 -0.80 8.62 24.84
N ASN A 55 -0.73 9.90 24.49
CA ASN A 55 -1.84 10.85 24.65
C ASN A 55 -2.86 10.77 23.50
N ILE A 56 -2.48 10.20 22.34
CA ILE A 56 -3.37 10.09 21.16
C ILE A 56 -4.40 8.97 21.36
N LEU A 57 -3.94 7.81 21.83
CA LEU A 57 -4.77 6.64 22.14
C LEU A 57 -4.06 5.73 23.15
N PRO A 58 -4.80 4.89 23.90
CA PRO A 58 -4.19 3.88 24.76
C PRO A 58 -3.38 2.87 23.95
N ILE A 59 -2.11 2.68 24.33
CA ILE A 59 -1.21 1.66 23.75
C ILE A 59 -0.45 1.01 24.90
N ARG A 60 -0.51 -0.32 25.01
CA ARG A 60 0.22 -1.05 26.06
C ARG A 60 1.74 -0.84 25.90
N GLY A 61 2.37 -0.33 26.95
CA GLY A 61 3.80 0.02 26.97
C GLY A 61 4.11 1.48 26.61
N VAL A 62 3.11 2.29 26.26
CA VAL A 62 3.26 3.72 25.98
C VAL A 62 2.26 4.51 26.82
N ALA A 63 2.74 5.13 27.90
CA ALA A 63 1.88 5.85 28.84
C ALA A 63 1.51 7.25 28.32
N PRO A 64 0.29 7.76 28.62
CA PRO A 64 0.00 9.18 28.44
C PRO A 64 0.85 10.01 29.42
N ILE A 65 1.35 11.15 28.96
CA ILE A 65 2.20 12.04 29.76
C ILE A 65 1.59 13.45 29.91
N GLN A 66 1.81 14.09 31.07
CA GLN A 66 1.27 15.43 31.33
C GLN A 66 1.98 16.55 30.56
N ASN A 67 3.30 16.41 30.35
CA ASN A 67 4.14 17.44 29.75
C ASN A 67 4.90 16.89 28.51
N PRO A 68 4.20 16.65 27.38
CA PRO A 68 4.84 16.18 26.16
C PRO A 68 5.78 17.23 25.58
N ARG A 69 6.88 16.77 24.97
CA ARG A 69 7.89 17.63 24.32
C ARG A 69 7.40 18.24 23.00
N GLY A 70 6.30 17.73 22.45
CA GLY A 70 5.71 18.16 21.19
C GLY A 70 4.20 18.34 21.28
N ALA A 71 3.63 18.95 20.26
CA ALA A 71 2.19 18.90 20.04
C ALA A 71 1.82 17.49 19.53
N TRP A 72 0.65 17.02 19.94
CA TRP A 72 0.14 15.69 19.60
C TRP A 72 -1.32 15.79 19.16
N GLY A 73 -1.76 14.79 18.41
CA GLY A 73 -3.11 14.69 17.88
C GLY A 73 -3.20 13.58 16.85
N LYS A 74 -4.38 13.42 16.26
CA LYS A 74 -4.61 12.54 15.11
C LYS A 74 -5.34 13.30 14.02
N ALA A 75 -5.10 12.92 12.77
CA ALA A 75 -5.81 13.45 11.61
C ALA A 75 -6.78 12.40 11.07
N ALA A 76 -7.90 12.85 10.52
CA ALA A 76 -8.80 12.01 9.74
C ALA A 76 -8.53 12.29 8.26
N SER A 77 -8.35 11.23 7.47
CA SER A 77 -8.25 11.33 6.01
C SER A 77 -9.54 11.92 5.45
N LYS A 78 -9.42 12.86 4.52
CA LYS A 78 -10.57 13.42 3.79
C LYS A 78 -10.76 12.75 2.43
N SER A 79 -9.68 12.24 1.84
CA SER A 79 -9.72 11.57 0.54
C SER A 79 -10.46 10.24 0.62
N LYS A 80 -11.17 9.89 -0.45
CA LYS A 80 -11.76 8.57 -0.63
C LYS A 80 -10.69 7.63 -1.16
N GLY A 81 -10.37 6.60 -0.40
CA GLY A 81 -9.28 5.66 -0.67
C GLY A 81 -8.30 5.57 0.49
N LYS A 82 -7.72 4.37 0.68
CA LYS A 82 -6.78 4.06 1.77
C LYS A 82 -5.40 3.61 1.26
N ASP A 83 -5.10 3.88 -0.01
CA ASP A 83 -3.81 3.54 -0.61
C ASP A 83 -2.71 4.56 -0.26
N THR A 84 -1.47 4.09 -0.31
CA THR A 84 -0.27 4.88 0.01
C THR A 84 -0.20 6.18 -0.80
N THR A 85 -0.60 6.14 -2.08
CA THR A 85 -0.45 7.29 -2.98
C THR A 85 -1.41 8.41 -2.59
N ILE A 86 -2.70 8.10 -2.38
CA ILE A 86 -3.71 9.05 -1.93
C ILE A 86 -3.32 9.65 -0.59
N GLY A 87 -2.87 8.84 0.38
CA GLY A 87 -2.45 9.35 1.69
C GLY A 87 -1.30 10.36 1.60
N HIS A 88 -0.28 10.07 0.78
CA HIS A 88 0.85 10.99 0.57
C HIS A 88 0.46 12.25 -0.20
N TRP A 89 -0.44 12.14 -1.17
CA TRP A 89 -0.99 13.29 -1.89
C TRP A 89 -1.78 14.21 -0.96
N GLU A 90 -2.56 13.67 -0.04
CA GLU A 90 -3.31 14.47 0.93
C GLU A 90 -2.40 15.19 1.92
N ILE A 91 -1.32 14.54 2.39
CA ILE A 91 -0.27 15.19 3.20
C ILE A 91 0.34 16.40 2.44
N ALA A 92 0.47 16.29 1.12
CA ALA A 92 0.95 17.37 0.26
C ALA A 92 -0.13 18.38 -0.16
N GLY A 93 -1.38 18.21 0.29
CA GLY A 93 -2.49 19.16 0.08
C GLY A 93 -3.48 18.80 -1.04
N LEU A 94 -3.40 17.60 -1.61
CA LEU A 94 -4.33 17.14 -2.65
C LEU A 94 -5.37 16.17 -2.08
N VAL A 95 -6.64 16.58 -2.09
CA VAL A 95 -7.77 15.73 -1.67
C VAL A 95 -8.33 14.99 -2.88
N LYS A 96 -8.47 13.67 -2.77
CA LYS A 96 -9.01 12.82 -3.83
C LYS A 96 -10.44 12.39 -3.51
N GLU A 97 -11.38 12.71 -4.38
CA GLU A 97 -12.81 12.40 -4.20
C GLU A 97 -13.22 10.97 -4.61
N SER A 98 -12.28 10.17 -5.16
CA SER A 98 -12.52 8.80 -5.61
C SER A 98 -11.29 7.91 -5.36
N PRO A 99 -11.46 6.67 -4.88
CA PRO A 99 -10.33 5.76 -4.64
C PRO A 99 -9.60 5.42 -5.94
N LEU A 100 -8.36 4.97 -5.82
CA LEU A 100 -7.70 4.29 -6.93
C LEU A 100 -8.39 2.95 -7.22
N PRO A 101 -8.48 2.53 -8.50
CA PRO A 101 -9.09 1.25 -8.84
C PRO A 101 -8.22 0.10 -8.34
N THR A 102 -8.78 -0.78 -7.52
CA THR A 102 -8.16 -2.05 -7.12
C THR A 102 -8.83 -3.22 -7.81
N TRP A 103 -8.15 -4.36 -7.87
CA TRP A 103 -8.61 -5.55 -8.59
C TRP A 103 -8.64 -6.79 -7.67
N PRO A 104 -9.58 -6.84 -6.70
CA PRO A 104 -9.62 -7.90 -5.68
C PRO A 104 -9.88 -9.30 -6.26
N ASP A 105 -10.54 -9.36 -7.43
CA ASP A 105 -10.85 -10.61 -8.14
C ASP A 105 -9.86 -10.87 -9.30
N GLY A 106 -8.72 -10.17 -9.32
CA GLY A 106 -7.77 -10.19 -10.43
C GLY A 106 -8.04 -9.10 -11.46
N ILE A 107 -7.10 -8.95 -12.40
CA ILE A 107 -7.11 -7.93 -13.44
C ILE A 107 -8.34 -8.17 -14.34
N PRO A 108 -9.14 -7.13 -14.66
CA PRO A 108 -10.31 -7.25 -15.51
C PRO A 108 -9.99 -7.92 -16.84
N ARG A 109 -10.90 -8.79 -17.28
CA ARG A 109 -10.70 -9.63 -18.47
C ARG A 109 -10.45 -8.81 -19.74
N ASP A 110 -11.16 -7.71 -19.91
CA ASP A 110 -10.97 -6.77 -21.02
C ASP A 110 -9.58 -6.12 -21.01
N VAL A 111 -9.05 -5.78 -19.83
CA VAL A 111 -7.68 -5.26 -19.66
C VAL A 111 -6.65 -6.34 -20.02
N VAL A 112 -6.84 -7.58 -19.55
CA VAL A 112 -5.94 -8.70 -19.88
C VAL A 112 -5.98 -9.02 -21.37
N GLU A 113 -7.16 -9.12 -21.98
CA GLU A 113 -7.30 -9.42 -23.42
C GLU A 113 -6.69 -8.31 -24.29
N ALA A 114 -6.87 -7.05 -23.93
CA ALA A 114 -6.23 -5.92 -24.62
C ALA A 114 -4.70 -5.96 -24.49
N PHE A 115 -4.19 -6.26 -23.30
CA PHE A 115 -2.76 -6.42 -23.05
C PHE A 115 -2.18 -7.59 -23.88
N GLU A 116 -2.79 -8.76 -23.83
CA GLU A 116 -2.40 -9.96 -24.59
C GLU A 116 -2.34 -9.69 -26.11
N ALA A 117 -3.35 -8.99 -26.64
CA ALA A 117 -3.40 -8.62 -28.05
C ALA A 117 -2.24 -7.73 -28.46
N ARG A 118 -1.85 -6.77 -27.59
CA ARG A 118 -0.76 -5.83 -27.87
C ARG A 118 0.63 -6.45 -27.73
N ILE A 119 0.81 -7.40 -26.81
CA ILE A 119 2.09 -8.09 -26.63
C ILE A 119 2.24 -9.34 -27.53
N GLY A 120 1.15 -9.78 -28.17
CA GLY A 120 1.13 -10.96 -29.05
C GLY A 120 1.33 -12.28 -28.30
N ARG A 121 1.00 -12.34 -27.01
CA ARG A 121 1.18 -13.51 -26.14
C ARG A 121 0.03 -13.65 -25.15
N LYS A 122 -0.20 -14.87 -24.68
CA LYS A 122 -1.08 -15.13 -23.53
C LYS A 122 -0.39 -14.79 -22.22
N THR A 123 -1.19 -14.59 -21.18
CA THR A 123 -0.76 -14.34 -19.80
C THR A 123 -1.02 -15.56 -18.92
N LEU A 124 -0.29 -15.65 -17.82
CA LEU A 124 -0.49 -16.63 -16.76
C LEU A 124 -1.05 -15.95 -15.49
N ALA A 125 -1.62 -16.76 -14.60
CA ALA A 125 -2.20 -16.39 -13.31
C ALA A 125 -3.46 -15.53 -13.36
N ASN A 126 -3.32 -14.21 -13.52
CA ASN A 126 -4.36 -13.22 -13.31
C ASN A 126 -5.06 -13.32 -11.93
N SER A 127 -4.30 -13.21 -10.85
CA SER A 127 -4.81 -13.25 -9.47
C SER A 127 -4.16 -12.21 -8.56
N VAL A 128 -4.76 -11.99 -7.38
CA VAL A 128 -4.12 -11.28 -6.27
C VAL A 128 -3.15 -12.23 -5.59
N ALA A 129 -1.87 -11.89 -5.53
CA ALA A 129 -0.85 -12.76 -4.92
C ALA A 129 0.41 -11.97 -4.50
N SER A 130 1.20 -12.57 -3.61
CA SER A 130 2.57 -12.09 -3.39
C SER A 130 3.48 -12.46 -4.56
N GLY A 131 4.51 -11.63 -4.82
CA GLY A 131 5.47 -11.92 -5.90
C GLY A 131 6.19 -13.26 -5.71
N THR A 132 6.54 -13.62 -4.47
CA THR A 132 7.17 -14.91 -4.15
C THR A 132 6.26 -16.10 -4.44
N GLU A 133 4.97 -15.99 -4.10
CA GLU A 133 3.99 -17.05 -4.31
C GLU A 133 3.70 -17.26 -5.80
N ILE A 134 3.46 -16.17 -6.55
CA ILE A 134 3.06 -16.28 -7.95
C ILE A 134 4.20 -16.79 -8.84
N ILE A 135 5.44 -16.41 -8.52
CA ILE A 135 6.63 -16.93 -9.19
C ILE A 135 6.82 -18.41 -8.86
N ALA A 136 6.62 -18.82 -7.60
CA ALA A 136 6.72 -20.24 -7.23
C ALA A 136 5.65 -21.10 -7.94
N GLN A 137 4.45 -20.55 -8.14
CA GLN A 137 3.34 -21.28 -8.76
C GLN A 137 3.44 -21.34 -10.30
N TYR A 138 3.83 -20.24 -10.96
CA TYR A 138 3.77 -20.12 -12.42
C TYR A 138 5.14 -19.98 -13.10
N GLY A 139 6.24 -19.94 -12.33
CA GLY A 139 7.60 -19.75 -12.86
C GLY A 139 8.00 -20.80 -13.90
N ASP A 140 7.78 -22.08 -13.62
CA ASP A 140 8.13 -23.16 -14.55
C ASP A 140 7.29 -23.11 -15.84
N GLU A 141 6.01 -22.76 -15.72
CA GLU A 141 5.14 -22.61 -16.89
C GLU A 141 5.54 -21.39 -17.73
N HIS A 142 5.89 -20.27 -17.08
CA HIS A 142 6.47 -19.12 -17.74
C HIS A 142 7.74 -19.49 -18.50
N VAL A 143 8.66 -20.22 -17.88
CA VAL A 143 9.91 -20.64 -18.53
C VAL A 143 9.66 -21.53 -19.74
N ARG A 144 8.66 -22.42 -19.67
CA ARG A 144 8.28 -23.32 -20.77
C ARG A 144 7.59 -22.60 -21.94
N THR A 145 6.77 -21.59 -21.66
CA THR A 145 5.87 -20.98 -22.65
C THR A 145 6.31 -19.60 -23.12
N GLY A 146 7.09 -18.88 -22.31
CA GLY A 146 7.40 -17.47 -22.49
C GLY A 146 6.21 -16.53 -22.25
N PHE A 147 5.10 -17.00 -21.67
CA PHE A 147 3.94 -16.17 -21.33
C PHE A 147 4.20 -15.39 -20.04
N PRO A 148 4.06 -14.05 -20.01
CA PRO A 148 4.26 -13.30 -18.78
C PRO A 148 3.29 -13.71 -17.67
N ILE A 149 3.78 -13.68 -16.43
CA ILE A 149 2.96 -13.88 -15.24
C ILE A 149 2.36 -12.52 -14.86
N CYS A 150 1.05 -12.36 -15.00
CA CYS A 150 0.35 -11.12 -14.67
C CYS A 150 -0.42 -11.29 -13.36
N TYR A 151 -0.22 -10.38 -12.42
CA TYR A 151 -0.83 -10.43 -11.09
C TYR A 151 -0.99 -9.03 -10.49
N THR A 152 -1.76 -8.93 -9.42
CA THR A 152 -2.01 -7.67 -8.70
C THR A 152 -1.84 -7.87 -7.19
N SER A 153 -2.03 -6.82 -6.41
CA SER A 153 -1.92 -6.83 -4.96
C SER A 153 -3.15 -6.17 -4.31
N ALA A 154 -3.09 -5.88 -3.02
CA ALA A 154 -4.10 -5.06 -2.36
C ALA A 154 -4.08 -3.60 -2.86
N ASP A 155 -2.95 -3.13 -3.38
CA ASP A 155 -2.80 -1.81 -3.97
C ASP A 155 -3.19 -1.78 -5.46
N SER A 156 -3.43 -0.57 -5.98
CA SER A 156 -3.76 -0.32 -7.39
C SER A 156 -2.53 -0.51 -8.31
N VAL A 157 -2.17 -1.77 -8.58
CA VAL A 157 -1.00 -2.13 -9.39
C VAL A 157 -1.29 -3.24 -10.40
N PHE A 158 -0.67 -3.15 -11.57
CA PHE A 158 -0.56 -4.22 -12.56
C PHE A 158 0.90 -4.70 -12.56
N GLN A 159 1.15 -5.94 -12.18
CA GLN A 159 2.51 -6.49 -12.07
C GLN A 159 2.76 -7.53 -13.15
N ILE A 160 3.98 -7.51 -13.71
CA ILE A 160 4.42 -8.42 -14.76
C ILE A 160 5.71 -9.08 -14.29
N ALA A 161 5.70 -10.40 -14.16
CA ALA A 161 6.88 -11.21 -13.87
C ALA A 161 7.30 -11.99 -15.13
N ALA A 162 8.60 -11.98 -15.40
CA ALA A 162 9.22 -12.79 -16.44
C ALA A 162 10.67 -13.14 -16.06
N HIS A 163 11.11 -14.35 -16.39
CA HIS A 163 12.47 -14.81 -16.19
C HIS A 163 13.37 -14.23 -17.30
N GLU A 164 14.44 -13.53 -16.92
CA GLU A 164 15.27 -12.74 -17.86
C GLU A 164 15.92 -13.56 -18.98
N SER A 165 16.26 -14.82 -18.70
CA SER A 165 16.81 -15.74 -19.73
C SER A 165 15.78 -16.21 -20.77
N VAL A 166 14.48 -15.98 -20.53
CA VAL A 166 13.35 -16.39 -21.40
C VAL A 166 12.75 -15.16 -22.09
N VAL A 167 12.61 -14.06 -21.35
CA VAL A 167 12.17 -12.76 -21.84
C VAL A 167 13.22 -11.73 -21.47
N PRO A 168 13.93 -11.14 -22.45
CA PRO A 168 14.90 -10.09 -22.18
C PRO A 168 14.25 -8.89 -21.47
N LEU A 169 15.05 -8.21 -20.65
CA LEU A 169 14.59 -7.09 -19.83
C LEU A 169 13.95 -5.96 -20.66
N ASP A 170 14.50 -5.66 -21.85
CA ASP A 170 13.94 -4.66 -22.76
C ASP A 170 12.51 -5.00 -23.20
N THR A 171 12.24 -6.28 -23.49
CA THR A 171 10.90 -6.76 -23.82
C THR A 171 9.95 -6.67 -22.63
N LEU A 172 10.42 -7.00 -21.41
CA LEU A 172 9.62 -6.82 -20.19
C LEU A 172 9.27 -5.34 -19.98
N TYR A 173 10.20 -4.42 -20.23
CA TYR A 173 9.94 -2.98 -20.16
C TYR A 173 8.96 -2.49 -21.22
N GLU A 174 9.03 -3.03 -22.45
CA GLU A 174 8.03 -2.75 -23.49
C GLU A 174 6.64 -3.22 -23.06
N TRP A 175 6.52 -4.41 -22.47
CA TRP A 175 5.25 -4.89 -21.93
C TRP A 175 4.72 -3.99 -20.81
N CYS A 176 5.57 -3.55 -19.88
CA CYS A 176 5.17 -2.61 -18.83
C CYS A 176 4.70 -1.26 -19.40
N LYS A 177 5.32 -0.75 -20.47
CA LYS A 177 4.87 0.47 -21.15
C LYS A 177 3.52 0.25 -21.82
N ILE A 178 3.34 -0.87 -22.51
CA ILE A 178 2.07 -1.28 -23.12
C ILE A 178 0.95 -1.37 -22.07
N ALA A 179 1.21 -1.97 -20.90
CA ALA A 179 0.23 -2.07 -19.83
C ALA A 179 -0.12 -0.72 -19.18
N ARG A 180 0.75 0.29 -19.32
CA ARG A 180 0.54 1.62 -18.77
C ARG A 180 -0.30 2.54 -19.67
N GLU A 181 -0.26 2.31 -20.98
CA GLU A 181 -1.03 3.05 -22.00
C GLU A 181 -2.48 2.56 -22.11
#